data_AF-A0A4P5QYW6-F1
#
_entry.id   AF-A0A4P5QYW6-F1
#
_cell.length_a   1.000
_cell.length_b   1.000
_cell.length_c   1.000
_cell.angle_alpha   90.00
_cell.angle_beta   90.00
_cell.angle_gamma   90.00
#
_symmetry.space_group_name_H-M   'P 1'
#
loop_
_entity.id
_entity.type
_entity.pdbx_description
1 polymer ?
#
loop_
_entity_poly.entity_id
_entity_poly.type
_entity_poly.pdbx_seq_one_letter_code
_entity_poly.pdbx_strand_id
1 'polypeptide(L)'
;MNFPLVVANRLRPFTMPIVVIGVIALIVTFFVVPVRTWTSQRDLLDSRSTQYGVYEEVNDALQDEVDALTAPEGVRQAIRSQLGYLLPNERRIPLLALPEAPVTLPDRWPYNVVVGIVNLREMQNVGVEQGNLDTFNPLQP
;
A
#
# COMPACT_ATOMS: atom_id res chain seq x y z
N MET A 1 2.82 61.53 70.32
CA MET A 1 3.13 61.39 68.88
C MET A 1 2.36 60.17 68.39
N ASN A 2 1.21 60.38 67.75
CA ASN A 2 0.37 59.31 67.23
C ASN A 2 0.39 59.36 65.70
N PHE A 3 0.89 58.31 65.06
CA PHE A 3 0.86 58.13 63.62
C PHE A 3 -0.51 57.60 63.18
N PRO A 4 -1.20 58.20 62.20
CA PRO A 4 -2.48 57.69 61.75
C PRO A 4 -2.30 56.52 60.77
N LEU A 5 -2.80 55.34 61.17
CA LEU A 5 -3.07 54.21 60.28
C LEU A 5 -4.26 54.56 59.38
N VAL A 6 -4.01 55.28 58.28
CA VAL A 6 -5.03 55.53 57.25
C VAL A 6 -4.47 55.18 55.88
N VAL A 7 -4.24 53.90 55.64
CA VAL A 7 -4.13 53.33 54.28
C VAL A 7 -4.73 51.93 54.27
N ALA A 8 -6.05 51.82 54.45
CA ALA A 8 -6.70 50.50 54.43
C ALA A 8 -8.11 50.54 53.81
N ASN A 9 -8.32 51.31 52.73
CA ASN A 9 -9.60 51.16 52.00
C ASN A 9 -9.60 51.51 50.49
N ARG A 10 -8.46 51.75 49.84
CA ARG A 10 -8.41 52.14 48.42
C ARG A 10 -8.01 51.04 47.43
N LEU A 11 -7.65 49.85 47.92
CA LEU A 11 -7.25 48.70 47.09
C LEU A 11 -8.38 47.66 46.86
N ARG A 12 -9.47 47.73 47.63
CA ARG A 12 -10.62 46.81 47.53
C ARG A 12 -11.30 46.71 46.15
N PRO A 13 -11.41 47.76 45.31
CA PRO A 13 -12.08 47.60 44.02
C PRO A 13 -11.25 46.80 43.00
N PHE A 14 -9.92 46.68 43.20
CA PHE A 14 -9.03 45.93 42.29
C PHE A 14 -8.74 44.50 42.76
N THR A 15 -8.89 44.18 44.04
CA THR A 15 -8.65 42.81 44.53
C THR A 15 -9.75 41.83 44.11
N MET A 16 -11.01 42.28 44.07
CA MET A 16 -12.14 41.43 43.66
C MET A 16 -12.02 40.85 42.23
N PRO A 17 -11.72 41.64 41.18
CA PRO A 17 -11.58 41.08 39.83
C PRO A 17 -10.38 40.12 39.72
N ILE A 18 -9.28 40.36 40.44
CA ILE A 18 -8.11 39.47 40.44
C ILE A 18 -8.46 38.12 41.09
N VAL A 19 -9.18 38.13 42.21
CA VAL A 19 -9.62 36.89 42.87
C VAL A 19 -10.56 36.09 41.97
N VAL A 20 -11.51 36.76 41.30
CA VAL A 20 -12.42 36.10 40.35
C VAL A 20 -11.66 35.45 39.19
N ILE A 21 -10.69 36.15 38.59
CA ILE A 21 -9.85 35.60 37.53
C ILE A 21 -9.03 34.40 38.05
N GLY A 22 -8.47 34.50 39.26
CA GLY A 22 -7.72 33.41 39.88
C GLY A 22 -8.57 32.16 40.11
N VAL A 23 -9.80 32.32 40.60
CA VAL A 23 -10.75 31.21 40.79
C VAL A 23 -11.13 30.57 39.45
N ILE A 24 -11.40 31.37 38.42
CA ILE A 24 -11.68 30.87 37.07
C ILE A 24 -10.48 30.09 36.52
N ALA A 25 -9.27 30.62 36.65
CA ALA A 25 -8.05 29.96 36.21
C ALA A 25 -7.85 28.60 36.92
N LEU A 26 -8.12 28.52 38.22
CA LEU A 26 -8.09 27.27 38.97
C LEU A 26 -9.14 26.28 38.44
N ILE A 27 -10.39 26.71 38.23
CA ILE A 27 -11.44 25.84 37.68
C ILE A 27 -11.03 25.30 36.31
N VAL A 28 -10.52 26.17 35.43
CA VAL A 28 -10.06 25.76 34.09
C VAL A 28 -8.93 24.74 34.19
N THR A 29 -7.96 24.99 35.07
CA THR A 29 -6.77 24.15 35.21
C THR A 29 -7.10 22.78 35.81
N PHE A 30 -7.97 22.73 36.81
CA PHE A 30 -8.25 21.50 37.54
C PHE A 30 -9.41 20.69 36.94
N PHE A 31 -10.31 21.29 36.16
CA PHE A 31 -11.49 20.60 35.63
C PHE A 31 -11.56 20.62 34.11
N VAL A 32 -11.38 21.77 33.46
CA VAL A 32 -11.56 21.88 32.00
C VAL A 32 -10.42 21.22 31.24
N VAL A 33 -9.17 21.52 31.60
CA VAL A 33 -8.00 20.95 30.94
C VAL A 33 -7.96 19.42 31.10
N PRO A 34 -8.13 18.82 32.29
CA PRO A 34 -8.08 17.36 32.43
C PRO A 34 -9.18 16.65 31.66
N VAL A 35 -10.42 17.15 31.68
CA VAL A 35 -11.54 16.55 30.93
C VAL A 35 -11.28 16.60 29.42
N ARG A 36 -10.83 17.75 28.90
CA ARG A 36 -10.50 17.89 27.48
C ARG A 36 -9.33 16.99 27.06
N THR A 37 -8.29 16.92 27.89
CA THR A 37 -7.13 16.07 27.61
C THR A 37 -7.52 14.59 27.66
N TRP A 38 -8.43 14.19 28.56
CA TRP A 38 -8.93 12.82 28.63
C TRP A 38 -9.74 12.43 27.38
N THR A 39 -10.63 13.30 26.90
CA THR A 39 -11.38 13.04 25.65
C THR A 39 -10.44 12.97 24.45
N SER A 40 -9.50 13.92 24.31
CA SER A 40 -8.55 13.90 23.19
C SER A 40 -7.61 12.70 23.23
N GLN A 41 -7.20 12.23 24.42
CA GLN A 41 -6.40 11.01 24.54
C GLN A 41 -7.19 9.76 24.14
N ARG A 42 -8.50 9.69 24.44
CA ARG A 42 -9.35 8.58 24.00
C ARG A 42 -9.47 8.53 22.48
N ASP A 43 -9.72 9.65 21.83
CA ASP A 43 -9.81 9.73 20.37
C ASP A 43 -8.47 9.35 19.70
N LEU A 44 -7.36 9.78 20.30
CA LEU A 44 -6.02 9.39 19.86
C LEU A 44 -5.77 7.88 20.05
N LEU A 45 -6.24 7.29 21.15
CA LEU A 45 -6.08 5.86 21.41
C LEU A 45 -6.92 5.02 20.46
N ASP A 46 -8.16 5.44 20.17
CA ASP A 46 -9.07 4.77 19.24
C ASP A 46 -8.55 4.80 17.80
N SER A 47 -8.09 5.97 17.34
CA SER A 47 -7.47 6.11 16.02
C SER A 47 -6.18 5.30 15.88
N ARG A 48 -5.33 5.26 16.91
CA ARG A 48 -4.12 4.43 16.92
C ARG A 48 -4.45 2.93 16.95
N SER A 49 -5.42 2.51 17.77
CA SER A 49 -5.86 1.11 17.84
C SER A 49 -6.37 0.62 16.48
N THR A 50 -7.15 1.46 15.79
CA THR A 50 -7.65 1.15 14.45
C THR A 50 -6.50 1.01 13.45
N GLN A 51 -5.51 1.90 13.50
CA GLN A 51 -4.33 1.80 12.64
C GLN A 51 -3.52 0.52 12.90
N TYR A 52 -3.34 0.13 14.17
CA TYR A 52 -2.64 -1.10 14.52
C TYR A 52 -3.34 -2.35 13.99
N GLY A 53 -4.67 -2.42 14.06
CA GLY A 53 -5.42 -3.55 13.49
C GLY A 53 -5.22 -3.72 11.98
N VAL A 54 -5.17 -2.60 11.24
CA VAL A 54 -4.88 -2.65 9.79
C VAL A 54 -3.45 -3.14 9.52
N TYR A 55 -2.47 -2.71 10.32
CA TYR A 55 -1.09 -3.18 10.15
C TYR A 55 -0.92 -4.66 10.49
N GLU A 56 -1.64 -5.16 11.49
CA GLU A 56 -1.66 -6.58 11.85
C GLU A 56 -2.24 -7.42 10.70
N GLU A 57 -3.40 -7.03 10.16
CA GLU A 57 -4.04 -7.72 9.03
C GLU A 57 -3.12 -7.79 7.79
N VAL A 58 -2.45 -6.68 7.45
CA VAL A 58 -1.50 -6.65 6.33
C VAL A 58 -0.29 -7.53 6.62
N ASN A 59 0.23 -7.51 7.85
CA ASN A 59 1.39 -8.30 8.22
C ASN A 59 1.08 -9.80 8.22
N ASP A 60 -0.13 -10.20 8.64
CA ASP A 60 -0.58 -11.59 8.59
C ASP A 60 -0.73 -12.06 7.14
N ALA A 61 -1.35 -11.26 6.27
CA ALA A 61 -1.47 -11.57 4.85
C ALA A 61 -0.10 -11.72 4.15
N LEU A 62 0.88 -10.87 4.52
CA LEU A 62 2.25 -10.97 4.00
C LEU A 62 2.98 -12.21 4.52
N GLN A 63 2.76 -12.60 5.78
CA GLN A 63 3.32 -13.84 6.34
C GLN A 63 2.73 -15.06 5.64
N ASP A 64 1.42 -15.10 5.38
CA ASP A 64 0.78 -16.15 4.61
C ASP A 64 1.38 -16.28 3.21
N GLU A 65 1.66 -15.16 2.54
CA GLU A 65 2.32 -15.15 1.23
C GLU A 65 3.77 -15.65 1.32
N VAL A 66 4.53 -15.25 2.33
CA VAL A 66 5.90 -15.75 2.56
C VAL A 66 5.91 -17.25 2.81
N ASP A 67 5.00 -17.76 3.62
CA ASP A 67 4.88 -19.19 3.91
C ASP A 67 4.53 -19.97 2.63
N ALA A 68 3.59 -19.45 1.83
CA ALA A 68 3.27 -20.01 0.53
C ALA A 68 4.48 -20.00 -0.41
N LEU A 69 5.22 -18.90 -0.49
CA LEU A 69 6.41 -18.76 -1.35
C LEU A 69 7.63 -19.52 -0.84
N THR A 70 7.66 -19.94 0.42
CA THR A 70 8.72 -20.81 0.94
C THR A 70 8.52 -22.26 0.51
N ALA A 71 7.26 -22.66 0.28
CA ALA A 71 6.93 -23.99 -0.18
C ALA A 71 7.26 -24.18 -1.68
N PRO A 72 7.87 -25.31 -2.10
CA PRO A 72 8.24 -25.55 -3.51
C PRO A 72 7.07 -25.44 -4.50
N GLU A 73 5.88 -25.86 -4.09
CA GLU A 73 4.64 -25.76 -4.85
C GLU A 73 4.17 -24.32 -5.02
N GLY A 74 4.31 -23.48 -3.99
CA GLY A 74 3.89 -22.09 -4.03
C GLY A 74 4.83 -21.25 -4.89
N VAL A 75 6.14 -21.50 -4.87
CA VAL A 75 7.09 -20.90 -5.83
C VAL A 75 6.70 -21.25 -7.27
N ARG A 76 6.43 -22.53 -7.55
CA ARG A 76 6.03 -22.97 -8.90
C ARG A 76 4.74 -22.29 -9.35
N GLN A 77 3.76 -22.18 -8.45
CA GLN A 77 2.51 -21.50 -8.74
C GLN A 77 2.70 -20.00 -8.97
N ALA A 78 3.55 -19.33 -8.18
CA ALA A 78 3.86 -17.92 -8.33
C ALA A 78 4.60 -17.64 -9.66
N ILE A 79 5.56 -18.49 -10.03
CA ILE A 79 6.24 -18.41 -11.34
C ILE A 79 5.22 -18.57 -12.47
N ARG A 80 4.28 -19.51 -12.34
CA ARG A 80 3.21 -19.71 -13.34
C ARG A 80 2.29 -18.49 -13.44
N SER A 81 1.82 -17.95 -12.32
CA SER A 81 0.84 -16.86 -12.29
C SER A 81 1.44 -15.50 -12.65
N GLN A 82 2.65 -15.20 -12.15
CA GLN A 82 3.29 -13.89 -12.31
C GLN A 82 4.10 -13.80 -13.60
N LEU A 83 4.82 -14.86 -13.97
CA LEU A 83 5.71 -14.87 -15.14
C LEU A 83 5.11 -15.60 -16.35
N GLY A 84 3.96 -16.26 -16.18
CA GLY A 84 3.32 -17.00 -17.27
C GLY A 84 4.12 -18.20 -17.76
N TYR A 85 5.00 -18.76 -16.91
CA TYR A 85 5.78 -19.94 -17.22
C TYR A 85 4.88 -21.19 -17.35
N LEU A 86 5.25 -22.08 -18.26
CA LEU A 86 4.59 -23.35 -18.53
C LEU A 86 5.51 -24.49 -18.11
N LEU A 87 4.95 -25.61 -17.69
CA LEU A 87 5.75 -26.83 -17.50
C LEU A 87 6.18 -27.42 -18.86
N PRO A 88 7.23 -28.26 -18.89
CA PRO A 88 7.74 -28.84 -20.15
C PRO A 88 6.70 -29.60 -20.98
N ASN A 89 5.64 -30.10 -20.36
CA ASN A 89 4.53 -30.82 -20.99
C ASN A 89 3.25 -29.98 -21.12
N GLU A 90 3.29 -28.68 -20.83
CA GLU A 90 2.17 -27.76 -20.99
C GLU A 90 2.35 -26.88 -22.22
N ARG A 91 1.24 -26.65 -22.95
CA ARG A 91 1.21 -25.75 -24.11
C ARG A 91 0.06 -24.76 -23.98
N ARG A 92 0.27 -23.54 -24.48
CA ARG A 92 -0.81 -22.54 -24.57
C ARG A 92 -1.75 -22.97 -25.69
N ILE A 93 -3.03 -23.16 -25.35
CA ILE A 93 -4.08 -23.41 -26.33
C ILE A 93 -4.79 -22.07 -26.54
N PRO A 94 -4.71 -21.46 -27.74
CA PRO A 94 -5.49 -20.27 -28.03
C PRO A 94 -6.98 -20.65 -28.07
N LEU A 95 -7.82 -19.86 -27.39
CA LEU A 95 -9.28 -20.06 -27.39
C LEU A 95 -9.92 -19.71 -28.74
N LEU A 96 -9.20 -18.96 -29.57
CA LEU A 96 -9.61 -18.55 -30.90
C LEU A 96 -8.72 -19.25 -31.92
N ALA A 97 -9.34 -19.76 -32.99
CA ALA A 97 -8.58 -20.18 -34.16
C ALA A 97 -7.75 -19.00 -34.66
N LEU A 98 -6.50 -19.26 -35.02
CA LEU A 98 -5.67 -18.25 -35.68
C LEU A 98 -6.40 -17.84 -36.96
N PRO A 99 -6.71 -16.55 -37.18
CA PRO A 99 -7.42 -16.14 -38.37
C PRO A 99 -6.59 -16.50 -39.60
N GLU A 100 -7.19 -17.17 -40.58
CA GLU A 100 -6.62 -17.38 -41.93
C GLU A 100 -6.62 -16.05 -42.71
N ALA A 101 -6.04 -15.01 -42.13
CA ALA A 101 -5.88 -13.73 -42.79
C ALA A 101 -4.68 -13.84 -43.73
N PRO A 102 -4.84 -13.66 -45.05
CA PRO A 102 -3.71 -13.54 -45.95
C PRO A 102 -2.88 -12.33 -45.51
N VAL A 103 -1.65 -12.55 -45.02
CA VAL A 103 -0.73 -11.47 -44.64
C VAL A 103 -0.06 -10.93 -45.90
N THR A 104 -0.85 -10.55 -46.91
CA THR A 104 -0.35 -9.88 -48.11
C THR A 104 -0.16 -8.40 -47.77
N LEU A 105 0.94 -8.12 -47.09
CA LEU A 105 1.35 -6.76 -46.78
C LEU A 105 2.06 -6.14 -47.99
N PRO A 106 1.85 -4.83 -48.28
CA PRO A 106 2.56 -4.15 -49.36
C PRO A 106 4.08 -4.16 -49.14
N ASP A 107 4.87 -4.35 -50.20
CA ASP A 107 6.34 -4.26 -50.12
C ASP A 107 6.81 -2.78 -50.15
N ARG A 108 6.50 -2.05 -49.08
CA ARG A 108 6.93 -0.67 -48.87
C ARG A 108 7.03 -0.38 -47.38
N TRP A 109 7.81 0.63 -47.00
CA TRP A 109 7.85 1.10 -45.62
C TRP A 109 6.43 1.43 -45.12
N PRO A 110 6.03 1.04 -43.88
CA PRO A 110 6.78 0.29 -42.86
C PRO A 110 6.57 -1.23 -42.93
N TYR A 111 5.80 -1.70 -43.91
CA TYR A 111 5.28 -3.06 -44.00
C TYR A 111 6.35 -4.10 -44.35
N ASN A 112 7.43 -3.70 -45.01
CA ASN A 112 8.59 -4.55 -45.24
C ASN A 112 9.22 -5.06 -43.92
N VAL A 113 9.23 -4.25 -42.85
CA VAL A 113 9.70 -4.66 -41.53
C VAL A 113 8.71 -5.63 -40.86
N VAL A 114 7.41 -5.34 -40.96
CA VAL A 114 6.36 -6.18 -40.38
C VAL A 114 6.33 -7.57 -41.02
N VAL A 115 6.52 -7.67 -42.34
CA VAL A 115 6.63 -8.95 -43.06
C VAL A 115 7.77 -9.79 -42.48
N GLY A 116 8.95 -9.19 -42.26
CA GLY A 116 10.08 -9.90 -41.65
C GLY A 116 9.76 -10.43 -40.25
N ILE A 117 9.07 -9.63 -39.42
CA ILE A 117 8.67 -10.03 -38.05
C ILE A 117 7.63 -11.15 -38.09
N VAL A 118 6.61 -11.06 -38.96
CA VAL A 118 5.56 -12.09 -39.08
C VAL A 118 6.15 -13.41 -39.55
N ASN A 119 7.00 -13.39 -40.58
CA ASN A 119 7.67 -14.58 -41.09
C ASN A 119 8.53 -15.25 -40.01
N LEU A 120 9.31 -14.47 -39.25
CA LEU A 120 10.10 -15.00 -38.13
C LEU A 120 9.22 -15.66 -37.06
N ARG A 121 8.08 -15.04 -36.75
CA ARG A 121 7.14 -15.55 -35.74
C ARG A 121 6.44 -16.82 -36.20
N GLU A 122 6.06 -16.91 -37.48
CA GLU A 122 5.51 -18.13 -38.07
C GLU A 122 6.53 -19.27 -38.02
N MET A 123 7.79 -19.01 -38.38
CA MET A 123 8.88 -19.98 -38.27
C MET A 123 9.08 -20.47 -36.82
N GLN A 124 9.01 -19.57 -35.84
CA GLN A 124 9.09 -19.93 -34.42
C GLN A 124 7.89 -20.77 -33.95
N ASN A 125 6.66 -20.40 -34.36
CA ASN A 125 5.45 -21.13 -33.99
C ASN A 125 5.47 -22.58 -34.51
N VAL A 126 5.99 -22.82 -35.72
CA VAL A 126 6.15 -24.18 -36.26
C VAL A 126 7.14 -25.00 -35.42
N GLY A 127 8.20 -24.38 -34.88
CA GLY A 127 9.12 -25.02 -33.94
C GLY A 127 8.46 -25.38 -32.59
N VAL A 128 7.55 -24.54 -32.10
CA VAL A 128 6.77 -24.76 -30.88
C VAL A 128 5.78 -25.93 -31.03
N GLU A 129 5.13 -26.06 -32.19
CA GLU A 129 4.19 -27.18 -32.47
C GLU A 129 4.89 -28.54 -32.52
N GLN A 130 6.17 -28.58 -32.87
CA GLN A 130 6.99 -29.79 -32.90
C GLN A 130 7.55 -30.19 -31.52
N GLY A 131 7.18 -29.46 -30.45
CA GLY A 131 7.66 -29.73 -29.09
C GLY A 131 9.11 -29.32 -28.85
N ASN A 132 9.73 -28.60 -29.79
CA ASN A 132 11.08 -28.06 -29.66
C ASN A 132 11.03 -26.69 -28.99
N LEU A 133 10.57 -26.67 -27.73
CA LEU A 133 10.76 -25.51 -26.89
C LEU A 133 12.23 -25.48 -26.52
N ASP A 134 12.97 -24.46 -26.98
CA ASP A 134 14.17 -23.97 -26.31
C ASP A 134 13.77 -23.63 -24.88
N THR A 135 13.76 -24.67 -24.05
CA THR A 135 13.52 -24.59 -22.63
C THR A 135 14.73 -23.85 -22.12
N PHE A 136 14.59 -22.55 -21.89
CA PHE A 136 15.61 -21.79 -21.18
C PHE A 136 15.87 -22.53 -19.88
N ASN A 137 17.01 -23.20 -19.80
CA ASN A 137 17.42 -23.98 -18.65
C ASN A 137 18.11 -23.01 -17.70
N PRO A 138 17.46 -22.59 -16.59
CA PRO A 138 18.04 -21.60 -15.68
C PRO A 138 19.27 -22.13 -14.92
N LEU A 139 19.70 -23.38 -15.18
CA LEU A 139 20.85 -24.04 -14.56
C LEU A 139 22.00 -24.31 -15.56
N GLN A 140 21.85 -23.92 -16.84
CA GLN A 140 22.97 -23.84 -17.76
C GLN A 140 23.52 -22.41 -17.76
N PRO A 141 24.84 -22.21 -17.56
CA PRO A 141 25.46 -20.89 -17.51
C PRO A 141 25.39 -20.15 -18.84
#